data_AF-A0A3M2C5R8-F1
#
_entry.id   AF-A0A3M2C5R8-F1
#
_cell.length_a   1.000
_cell.length_b   1.000
_cell.length_c   1.000
_cell.angle_alpha   90.00
_cell.angle_beta   90.00
_cell.angle_gamma   90.00
#
_symmetry.space_group_name_H-M   'P 1'
#
loop_
_entity.id
_entity.type
_entity.pdbx_description
1 polymer ?
#
loop_
_entity_poly.entity_id
_entity_poly.type
_entity_poly.pdbx_seq_one_letter_code
_entity_poly.pdbx_strand_id
1 'polypeptide(L)' 'VPLNVAARCLRVPAGWLRDEIDAGRLPALIAGTAVLVHVPTVLDLLAERAKGQQREGGDA' A
#
# COMPACT_ATOMS: atom_id res chain seq x y z
N VAL A 1 0.97 -11.55 4.50
CA VAL A 1 0.45 -12.45 3.44
C VAL A 1 1.13 -12.14 2.11
N PRO A 2 1.18 -13.05 1.13
CA PRO A 2 1.80 -12.80 -0.18
C PRO A 2 1.17 -11.61 -0.91
N LEU A 3 1.97 -10.89 -1.72
CA LEU A 3 1.56 -9.69 -2.48
C LEU A 3 0.18 -9.83 -3.17
N ASN A 4 -0.03 -10.89 -3.97
CA ASN A 4 -1.29 -11.06 -4.71
C ASN A 4 -2.50 -11.26 -3.77
N VAL A 5 -2.29 -11.91 -2.62
CA VAL A 5 -3.32 -12.06 -1.59
C VAL A 5 -3.60 -10.71 -0.93
N ALA A 6 -2.56 -9.97 -0.59
CA ALA A 6 -2.69 -8.64 0.01
C ALA A 6 -3.40 -7.66 -0.92
N ALA A 7 -3.04 -7.62 -2.19
CA ALA A 7 -3.68 -6.79 -3.21
C ALA A 7 -5.19 -7.05 -3.28
N ARG A 8 -5.60 -8.33 -3.22
CA ARG A 8 -7.01 -8.72 -3.18
C ARG A 8 -7.70 -8.28 -1.88
N CYS A 9 -7.05 -8.42 -0.73
CA CYS A 9 -7.58 -7.97 0.55
C CYS A 9 -7.76 -6.44 0.61
N LEU A 10 -6.79 -5.70 0.07
CA LEU A 10 -6.75 -4.24 0.03
C LEU A 10 -7.59 -3.64 -1.11
N ARG A 11 -8.08 -4.48 -2.04
CA ARG A 11 -8.82 -4.08 -3.26
C ARG A 11 -8.05 -3.08 -4.13
N VAL A 12 -6.75 -3.33 -4.31
CA VAL A 12 -5.87 -2.53 -5.18
C VAL A 12 -5.23 -3.40 -6.26
N PRO A 13 -4.80 -2.83 -7.39
CA PRO A 13 -4.05 -3.58 -8.40
C PRO A 13 -2.73 -4.11 -7.81
N ALA A 14 -2.39 -5.38 -8.08
CA ALA A 14 -1.17 -5.99 -7.57
C ALA A 14 0.10 -5.32 -8.12
N GLY A 15 0.09 -4.89 -9.38
CA GLY A 15 1.19 -4.13 -9.99
C GLY A 15 1.41 -2.79 -9.28
N TRP A 16 0.35 -2.02 -9.06
CA TRP A 16 0.43 -0.78 -8.31
C TRP A 16 0.96 -0.99 -6.87
N LEU A 17 0.47 -2.02 -6.18
CA LEU A 17 0.95 -2.35 -4.84
C LEU A 17 2.45 -2.70 -4.85
N ARG A 18 2.90 -3.39 -5.89
CA ARG A 18 4.32 -3.70 -6.08
C ARG A 18 5.14 -2.43 -6.30
N ASP A 19 4.68 -1.53 -7.16
CA ASP A 19 5.38 -0.27 -7.46
C ASP A 19 5.51 0.62 -6.21
N GLU A 20 4.47 0.69 -5.36
CA GLU A 20 4.54 1.42 -4.09
C GLU A 20 5.56 0.80 -3.11
N ILE A 21 5.66 -0.53 -3.06
CA ILE A 21 6.63 -1.25 -2.23
C ILE A 21 8.05 -1.03 -2.76
N ASP A 22 8.27 -1.20 -4.07
CA ASP A 22 9.57 -1.04 -4.70
C ASP A 22 10.06 0.41 -4.60
N ALA A 23 9.14 1.38 -4.61
CA ALA A 23 9.46 2.78 -4.36
C ALA A 23 9.64 3.14 -2.86
N GLY A 24 9.54 2.16 -1.95
CA GLY A 24 9.70 2.37 -0.51
C GLY A 24 8.58 3.16 0.16
N ARG A 25 7.43 3.34 -0.51
CA ARG A 25 6.28 4.08 0.02
C ARG A 25 5.38 3.23 0.90
N LEU A 26 5.38 1.91 0.70
CA LEU A 26 4.65 0.95 1.51
C LEU A 26 5.58 -0.12 2.08
N PRO A 27 5.39 -0.52 3.35
CA PRO A 27 6.22 -1.54 3.97
C PRO A 27 5.89 -2.94 3.43
N ALA A 28 6.94 -3.73 3.20
CA ALA A 28 6.85 -5.15 2.94
C ALA A 28 8.08 -5.87 3.49
N LEU A 29 7.92 -7.17 3.77
CA LEU A 29 9.03 -8.07 4.08
C LEU A 29 9.42 -8.82 2.79
N ILE A 30 10.67 -8.65 2.38
CA ILE A 30 11.25 -9.33 1.22
C ILE A 30 12.01 -10.56 1.71
N ALA A 31 11.55 -11.76 1.36
CA ALA A 31 12.14 -13.04 1.73
C ALA A 31 12.53 -13.80 0.46
N GLY A 32 13.72 -13.55 -0.05
CA GLY A 32 14.16 -14.07 -1.34
C GLY A 32 13.30 -13.50 -2.47
N THR A 33 12.58 -14.38 -3.19
CA THR A 33 11.66 -13.99 -4.27
C THR A 33 10.26 -13.64 -3.77
N ALA A 34 9.95 -13.89 -2.49
CA ALA A 34 8.63 -13.66 -1.92
C ALA A 34 8.52 -12.24 -1.33
N VAL A 35 7.41 -11.57 -1.66
CA VAL A 35 7.02 -10.28 -1.05
C VAL A 35 5.84 -10.52 -0.11
N LEU A 36 6.05 -10.31 1.18
CA LEU A 36 5.06 -10.46 2.22
C LEU A 36 4.60 -9.09 2.72
N VAL A 37 3.29 -8.88 2.69
CA VAL A 37 2.65 -7.64 3.08
C VAL A 37 1.82 -7.87 4.35
N HIS A 38 2.01 -6.99 5.33
CA HIS A 38 1.13 -6.94 6.50
C HIS A 38 -0.07 -6.04 6.18
N VAL A 39 -1.20 -6.67 5.84
CA VAL A 39 -2.40 -5.98 5.32
C VAL A 39 -2.91 -4.88 6.26
N PRO A 40 -3.07 -5.09 7.59
CA PRO A 40 -3.56 -4.03 8.48
C PRO A 40 -2.72 -2.76 8.42
N THR A 41 -1.39 -2.90 8.47
CA THR A 41 -0.48 -1.74 8.44
C THR A 41 -0.55 -0.98 7.13
N VAL A 42 -0.61 -1.69 6.00
CA VAL A 42 -0.74 -1.02 4.69
C VAL A 42 -2.10 -0.33 4.58
N LEU A 43 -3.18 -0.95 5.09
CA LEU A 43 -4.51 -0.35 5.09
C LEU A 43 -4.53 0.97 5.87
N ASP A 44 -3.93 1.00 7.06
CA ASP A 44 -3.86 2.20 7.89
C ASP A 44 -3.07 3.32 7.19
N LEU A 45 -1.93 3.00 6.58
CA LEU A 45 -1.12 3.97 5.83
C LEU A 45 -1.88 4.56 4.63
N LEU A 46 -2.63 3.74 3.91
CA LEU A 46 -3.46 4.21 2.79
C LEU A 46 -4.60 5.10 3.28
N ALA A 47 -5.22 4.76 4.41
CA ALA A 47 -6.26 5.58 5.02
C ALA A 47 -5.73 6.94 5.45
N GLU A 48 -4.55 7.01 6.08
CA GLU A 48 -3.92 8.28 6.45
C GLU A 48 -3.56 9.12 5.22
N ARG A 49 -3.03 8.50 4.16
CA ARG A 49 -2.73 9.19 2.90
C ARG A 49 -4.01 9.80 2.28
N ALA A 50 -5.12 9.07 2.30
CA ALA A 50 -6.40 9.56 1.79
C ALA A 50 -6.93 10.77 2.58
N LYS A 51 -6.74 10.80 3.90
CA LYS A 51 -7.08 11.96 4.75
C LYS A 51 -6.21 13.18 4.43
N GLY A 52 -4.93 12.98 4.15
CA GLY A 52 -3.99 14.05 3.77
C GLY A 52 -4.34 14.70 2.44
N GLN A 53 -4.77 13.93 1.44
CA GLN A 53 -5.17 14.43 0.12
C GLN A 53 -6.42 15.32 0.16
N GLN A 54 -7.26 15.22 1.19
CA GLN A 54 -8.44 16.09 1.33
C GLN A 54 -8.11 17.52 1.76
N ARG A 55 -6.89 17.79 2.26
CA ARG A 55 -6.52 19.12 2.79
C ARG A 55 -5.89 20.07 1.77
N GLU A 56 -5.46 19.58 0.61
CA GLU A 56 -4.77 20.40 -0.41
C GLU A 56 -5.68 20.89 -1.55
N GLY A 57 -7.00 20.67 -1.46
CA GLY A 57 -7.98 21.07 -2.48
C GLY A 57 -9.03 22.10 -2.03
N GLY A 58 -8.81 22.80 -0.91
CA GLY A 58 -9.80 23.68 -0.28
C GLY A 58 -9.24 25.03 0.13
N ASP A 59 -8.50 25.70 -0.75
CA ASP A 59 -8.23 27.14 -0.68
C ASP A 59 -7.96 27.68 -2.09
N ALA A 60 -9.05 28.04 -2.78
CA ALA A 60 -9.06 28.85 -4.01
C ALA A 60 -10.44 29.51 -4.17
#